data_AF-A0AAF0VMN5-F1
#
_entry.id   AF-A0AAF0VMN5-F1
#
_cell.length_a   1.000
_cell.length_b   1.000
_cell.length_c   1.000
_cell.angle_alpha   90.00
_cell.angle_beta   90.00
_cell.angle_gamma   90.00
#
_symmetry.space_group_name_H-M   'P 1'
#
loop_
_entity.id
_entity.type
_entity.pdbx_description
1 polymer ?
#
loop_
_entity_poly.entity_id
_entity_poly.type
_entity_poly.pdbx_seq_one_letter_code
_entity_poly.pdbx_strand_id
1 'polypeptide(L)'
;MQITAIPFALWRAQYQIVRYPLQLIQDRMADRLDPEAPARLFYERTLGQLDSTVGRVLRDPDLEARGTALTERGDALVRASRLDAKAAQIEEQADTTLHARREQAMEDQKQARADREQKVNDAQRNADERKQSAAEEARAHTAAAKKQADDAAARKSEAVRTAEQQERNRIKAAEKKAMETPKAAMADATSKRTEATDKRRQADRVEQLASAEKAKRQSS
;
A
#
# COMPACT_ATOMS: atom_id res chain seq x y z
N MET A 1 92.23 55.36 -0.90
CA MET A 1 91.70 55.31 0.48
C MET A 1 90.41 56.11 0.52
N GLN A 2 89.33 55.52 1.05
CA GLN A 2 87.96 55.96 0.80
C GLN A 2 87.52 57.08 1.74
N ILE A 3 87.69 58.34 1.31
CA ILE A 3 87.23 59.54 2.05
C ILE A 3 85.69 59.62 2.08
N THR A 4 85.00 58.89 1.20
CA THR A 4 83.55 58.74 1.19
C THR A 4 83.01 57.68 2.14
N ALA A 5 83.83 56.78 2.70
CA ALA A 5 83.34 55.70 3.58
C ALA A 5 83.05 56.17 5.02
N ILE A 6 83.79 57.18 5.50
CA ILE A 6 83.66 57.73 6.86
C ILE A 6 82.28 58.38 7.10
N PRO A 7 81.72 59.21 6.19
CA PRO A 7 80.39 59.76 6.41
C PRO A 7 79.30 58.67 6.43
N PHE A 8 79.32 57.68 5.53
CA PHE A 8 78.31 56.61 5.53
C PHE A 8 78.34 55.74 6.79
N ALA A 9 79.51 55.46 7.35
CA ALA A 9 79.63 54.73 8.61
C ALA A 9 79.03 55.50 9.79
N LEU A 10 79.20 56.82 9.82
CA LEU A 10 78.61 57.69 10.84
C LEU A 10 77.08 57.77 10.69
N TRP A 11 76.59 57.92 9.45
CA TRP A 11 75.15 57.90 9.16
C TRP A 11 74.50 56.55 9.52
N ARG A 12 75.19 55.43 9.28
CA ARG A 12 74.76 54.09 9.70
C ARG A 12 74.67 54.00 11.22
N ALA A 13 75.69 54.48 11.95
CA ALA A 13 75.68 54.49 13.41
C ALA A 13 74.54 55.36 13.98
N GLN A 14 74.28 56.53 13.38
CA GLN A 14 73.16 57.40 13.76
C GLN A 14 71.80 56.74 13.49
N TYR A 15 71.65 56.10 12.32
CA TYR A 15 70.42 55.36 12.01
C TYR A 15 70.21 54.20 12.98
N GLN A 16 71.27 53.47 13.34
CA GLN A 16 71.21 52.36 14.29
C GLN A 16 70.82 52.80 15.71
N ILE A 17 71.22 54.01 16.14
CA ILE A 17 70.81 54.61 17.42
C ILE A 17 69.33 55.01 17.40
N VAL A 18 68.85 55.60 16.30
CA VAL A 18 67.42 55.97 16.14
C VAL A 18 66.54 54.72 15.98
N ARG A 19 67.10 53.64 15.42
CA ARG A 19 66.45 52.33 15.19
C ARG A 19 66.22 51.54 16.47
N TYR A 20 67.14 51.61 17.43
CA TYR A 20 67.09 50.81 18.66
C TYR A 20 65.75 50.91 19.43
N PRO A 21 65.17 52.10 19.67
CA PRO A 21 63.86 52.19 20.33
C PRO A 21 62.72 51.62 19.48
N LEU A 22 62.78 51.72 18.14
CA LEU A 22 61.77 51.15 17.24
C LEU A 22 61.81 49.62 17.25
N GLN A 23 63.00 49.03 17.31
CA GLN A 23 63.17 47.58 17.43
C GLN A 23 62.66 47.06 18.79
N LEU A 24 62.87 47.83 19.87
CA LEU A 24 62.34 47.47 21.20
C LEU A 24 60.80 47.48 21.23
N ILE A 25 60.16 48.40 20.51
CA ILE A 25 58.70 48.44 20.34
C ILE A 25 58.23 47.24 19.51
N GLN A 26 58.97 46.88 18.45
CA GLN A 26 58.70 45.69 17.65
C GLN A 26 58.74 44.42 18.49
N ASP A 27 59.80 44.21 19.28
CA ASP A 27 59.95 43.01 20.12
C ASP A 27 58.83 42.94 21.17
N ARG A 28 58.48 44.08 21.78
CA ARG A 28 57.40 44.16 22.77
C ARG A 28 56.01 43.96 22.18
N MET A 29 55.80 44.37 20.93
CA MET A 29 54.58 44.08 20.17
C MET A 29 54.57 42.62 19.72
N ALA A 30 55.72 42.07 19.34
CA ALA A 30 55.85 40.69 18.89
C ALA A 30 55.47 39.69 19.99
N ASP A 31 55.75 40.04 21.25
CA ASP A 31 55.41 39.24 22.43
C ASP A 31 53.96 39.39 22.89
N ARG A 32 53.25 40.46 22.50
CA ARG A 32 51.91 40.80 23.02
C ARG A 32 50.79 40.69 21.99
N LEU A 33 51.11 40.82 20.70
CA LEU A 33 50.14 40.82 19.61
C LEU A 33 50.34 39.57 18.77
N ASP A 34 49.22 38.96 18.39
CA ASP A 34 49.21 37.84 17.44
C ASP A 34 50.02 38.22 16.17
N PRO A 35 50.88 37.33 15.64
CA PRO A 35 51.55 37.54 14.36
C PRO A 35 50.61 37.96 13.21
N GLU A 36 49.33 37.60 13.25
CA GLU A 36 48.35 37.99 12.23
C GLU A 36 47.59 39.29 12.55
N ALA A 37 47.88 39.95 13.67
CA ALA A 37 47.20 41.16 14.06
C ALA A 37 47.46 42.29 13.04
N PRO A 38 46.41 42.97 12.53
CA PRO A 38 46.55 43.95 11.45
C PRO A 38 47.43 45.15 11.83
N ALA A 39 47.42 45.57 13.10
CA ALA A 39 48.29 46.63 13.60
C ALA A 39 49.78 46.24 13.60
N ARG A 40 50.09 44.97 13.91
CA ARG A 40 51.45 44.42 13.89
C ARG A 40 51.95 44.28 12.45
N LEU A 41 51.14 43.72 11.56
CA LEU A 41 51.47 43.57 10.14
C LEU A 41 51.71 44.92 9.44
N PHE A 42 50.92 45.94 9.75
CA PHE A 42 51.12 47.29 9.22
C PHE A 42 52.43 47.92 9.71
N TYR A 43 52.76 47.74 10.98
CA TYR A 43 54.02 48.20 11.55
C TYR A 43 55.24 47.47 10.96
N GLU A 44 55.18 46.14 10.84
CA GLU A 44 56.27 45.33 10.27
C GLU A 44 56.50 45.67 8.78
N ARG A 45 55.44 45.93 8.00
CA ARG A 45 55.53 46.33 6.60
C ARG A 45 56.14 47.72 6.42
N THR A 46 55.70 48.72 7.19
CA THR A 46 56.24 50.08 7.11
C THR A 46 57.70 50.13 7.57
N LEU A 47 58.04 49.40 8.62
CA LEU A 47 59.38 49.30 9.16
C LEU A 47 60.33 48.51 8.23
N GLY A 48 59.85 47.46 7.58
CA GLY A 48 60.59 46.67 6.59
C GLY A 48 60.87 47.45 5.30
N GLN A 49 59.91 48.24 4.82
CA GLN A 49 60.11 49.14 3.68
C GLN A 49 61.12 50.25 3.99
N LEU A 50 61.06 50.81 5.20
CA LEU A 50 62.01 51.81 5.67
C LEU A 50 63.44 51.23 5.71
N ASP A 51 63.61 50.04 6.28
CA ASP A 51 64.89 49.34 6.34
C ASP A 51 65.45 48.95 4.98
N SER A 52 64.60 48.44 4.10
CA SER A 52 65.03 48.08 2.75
C SER A 52 65.52 49.31 1.97
N THR A 53 64.80 50.42 2.09
CA THR A 53 65.15 51.67 1.41
C THR A 53 66.42 52.29 1.99
N VAL A 54 66.52 52.36 3.33
CA VAL A 54 67.69 52.91 4.01
C VAL A 54 68.91 52.01 3.83
N GLY A 55 68.74 50.69 3.88
CA GLY A 55 69.80 49.72 3.61
C GLY A 55 70.35 49.85 2.19
N ARG A 56 69.47 50.02 1.20
CA ARG A 56 69.87 50.27 -0.19
C ARG A 56 70.61 51.61 -0.38
N VAL A 57 70.16 52.67 0.29
CA VAL A 57 70.78 54.00 0.24
C VAL A 57 72.14 54.03 0.95
N LEU A 58 72.26 53.33 2.09
CA LEU A 58 73.48 53.25 2.89
C LEU A 58 74.44 52.12 2.47
N ARG A 59 74.07 51.32 1.45
CA ARG A 59 74.79 50.11 1.01
C ARG A 59 75.02 49.12 2.15
N ASP A 60 73.99 48.91 2.97
CA ASP A 60 73.95 47.96 4.07
C ASP A 60 73.14 46.70 3.67
N PRO A 61 73.80 45.63 3.20
CA PRO A 61 73.11 44.44 2.70
C PRO A 61 72.32 43.70 3.79
N ASP A 62 72.77 43.75 5.05
CA ASP A 62 72.09 43.07 6.16
C ASP A 62 70.76 43.76 6.51
N LEU A 63 70.75 45.11 6.48
CA LEU A 63 69.54 45.90 6.71
C LEU A 63 68.55 45.77 5.55
N GLU A 64 69.06 45.75 4.31
CA GLU A 64 68.23 45.52 3.13
C GLU A 64 67.57 44.13 3.18
N ALA A 65 68.35 43.08 3.45
CA ALA A 65 67.85 41.69 3.54
C ALA A 65 66.84 41.50 4.68
N ARG A 66 67.02 42.19 5.81
CA ARG A 66 66.09 42.13 6.94
C ARG A 66 64.76 42.82 6.62
N GLY A 67 64.82 43.98 5.97
CA GLY A 67 63.62 44.74 5.58
C GLY A 67 62.77 44.01 4.53
N THR A 68 63.42 43.35 3.57
CA THR A 68 62.72 42.52 2.57
C THR A 68 62.07 41.31 3.22
N ALA A 69 62.80 40.58 4.08
CA ALA A 69 62.26 39.41 4.79
C ALA A 69 61.04 39.74 5.68
N LEU A 70 61.07 40.90 6.37
CA LEU A 70 59.92 41.37 7.16
C LEU A 70 58.69 41.67 6.30
N THR A 71 58.89 42.30 5.14
CA THR A 71 57.81 42.63 4.21
C THR A 71 57.20 41.37 3.60
N GLU A 72 58.03 40.42 3.16
CA GLU A 72 57.57 39.15 2.58
C GLU A 72 56.79 38.30 3.59
N ARG A 73 57.27 38.24 4.84
CA ARG A 73 56.57 37.54 5.93
C ARG A 73 55.20 38.17 6.22
N GLY A 74 55.11 39.49 6.31
CA GLY A 74 53.84 40.18 6.54
C GLY A 74 52.85 39.93 5.40
N ASP A 75 53.30 40.00 4.16
CA ASP A 75 52.46 39.73 2.99
C ASP A 75 52.00 38.27 2.92
N ALA A 76 52.83 37.31 3.37
CA ALA A 76 52.44 35.91 3.47
C ALA A 76 51.36 35.68 4.53
N LEU A 77 51.48 36.30 5.71
CA LEU A 77 50.50 36.21 6.79
C LEU A 77 49.15 36.83 6.41
N VAL A 78 49.15 37.98 5.73
CA VAL A 78 47.90 38.58 5.21
C VAL A 78 47.21 37.67 4.20
N ARG A 79 47.98 36.96 3.36
CA ARG A 79 47.40 35.99 2.42
C ARG A 79 46.85 34.76 3.14
N ALA A 80 47.56 34.25 4.16
CA ALA A 80 47.12 33.12 4.96
C ALA A 80 45.80 33.43 5.66
N SER A 81 45.71 34.53 6.41
CA SER A 81 44.47 34.91 7.11
C SER A 81 43.29 35.13 6.16
N ARG A 82 43.52 35.65 4.96
CA ARG A 82 42.48 35.76 3.92
C ARG A 82 42.02 34.40 3.39
N LEU A 83 42.93 33.44 3.28
CA LEU A 83 42.59 32.08 2.85
C LEU A 83 41.83 31.34 3.95
N ASP A 84 42.24 31.48 5.21
CA ASP A 84 41.56 30.87 6.36
C ASP A 84 40.15 31.43 6.54
N ALA A 85 39.98 32.75 6.41
CA ALA A 85 38.65 33.37 6.44
C ALA A 85 37.73 32.84 5.32
N LYS A 86 38.28 32.60 4.12
CA LYS A 86 37.52 32.01 3.01
C LYS A 86 37.22 30.53 3.25
N ALA A 87 38.17 29.77 3.80
CA ALA A 87 37.98 28.38 4.13
C ALA A 87 36.86 28.21 5.17
N ALA A 88 36.89 28.99 6.25
CA ALA A 88 35.84 29.02 7.26
C ALA A 88 34.46 29.35 6.67
N GLN A 89 34.39 30.33 5.75
CA GLN A 89 33.14 30.67 5.06
C GLN A 89 32.63 29.51 4.19
N ILE A 90 33.53 28.82 3.47
CA ILE A 90 33.17 27.68 2.63
C ILE A 90 32.70 26.51 3.49
N GLU A 91 33.37 26.24 4.62
CA GLU A 91 32.97 25.21 5.58
C GLU A 91 31.57 25.48 6.14
N GLU A 92 31.29 26.70 6.58
CA GLU A 92 29.96 27.09 7.09
C GLU A 92 28.88 26.92 6.01
N GLN A 93 29.15 27.35 4.76
CA GLN A 93 28.22 27.15 3.64
C GLN A 93 28.02 25.68 3.28
N ALA A 94 29.08 24.87 3.36
CA ALA A 94 29.00 23.43 3.11
C ALA A 94 28.19 22.73 4.20
N ASP A 95 28.39 23.08 5.47
CA ASP A 95 27.67 22.50 6.59
C ASP A 95 26.19 22.86 6.57
N THR A 96 25.85 24.14 6.34
CA THR A 96 24.45 24.56 6.18
C THR A 96 23.77 23.84 5.02
N THR A 97 24.45 23.70 3.87
CA THR A 97 23.93 22.96 2.72
C THR A 97 23.77 21.47 3.03
N LEU A 98 24.74 20.86 3.71
CA LEU A 98 24.69 19.45 4.10
C LEU A 98 23.54 19.18 5.07
N HIS A 99 23.35 20.05 6.05
CA HIS A 99 22.23 19.98 6.99
C HIS A 99 20.88 20.09 6.26
N ALA A 100 20.70 21.10 5.41
CA ALA A 100 19.47 21.26 4.63
C ALA A 100 19.18 20.04 3.73
N ARG A 101 20.22 19.48 3.07
CA ARG A 101 20.08 18.28 2.23
C ARG A 101 19.72 17.04 3.05
N ARG A 102 20.28 16.88 4.25
CA ARG A 102 19.95 15.78 5.16
C ARG A 102 18.51 15.87 5.65
N GLU A 103 18.06 17.06 6.05
CA GLU A 103 16.68 17.30 6.47
C GLU A 103 15.70 17.01 5.33
N GLN A 104 15.98 17.51 4.13
CA GLN A 104 15.19 17.23 2.94
C GLN A 104 15.12 15.72 2.65
N ALA A 105 16.26 15.01 2.67
CA ALA A 105 16.30 13.58 2.43
C ALA A 105 15.52 12.77 3.50
N MET A 106 15.54 13.22 4.75
CA MET A 106 14.75 12.60 5.83
C MET A 106 13.26 12.81 5.62
N GLU A 107 12.84 14.01 5.21
CA GLU A 107 11.43 14.31 4.93
C GLU A 107 10.94 13.54 3.69
N ASP A 108 11.72 13.52 2.61
CA ASP A 108 11.43 12.74 1.41
C ASP A 108 11.30 11.25 1.74
N GLN A 109 12.19 10.71 2.59
CA GLN A 109 12.11 9.32 3.03
C GLN A 109 10.83 9.07 3.85
N LYS A 110 10.48 9.99 4.75
CA LYS A 110 9.28 9.88 5.59
C LYS A 110 8.02 9.93 4.74
N GLN A 111 7.93 10.85 3.79
CA GLN A 111 6.81 10.95 2.85
C GLN A 111 6.71 9.69 1.98
N ALA A 112 7.82 9.21 1.41
CA ALA A 112 7.83 8.00 0.61
C ALA A 112 7.38 6.75 1.42
N ARG A 113 7.74 6.68 2.71
CA ARG A 113 7.26 5.62 3.60
C ARG A 113 5.76 5.74 3.87
N ALA A 114 5.27 6.93 4.18
CA ALA A 114 3.84 7.18 4.40
C ALA A 114 3.01 6.84 3.15
N ASP A 115 3.44 7.29 1.97
CA ASP A 115 2.79 6.99 0.69
C ASP A 115 2.79 5.49 0.40
N ARG A 116 3.90 4.80 0.69
CA ARG A 116 4.01 3.34 0.53
C ARG A 116 3.05 2.62 1.46
N GLU A 117 2.99 3.00 2.73
CA GLU A 117 2.11 2.39 3.71
C GLU A 117 0.64 2.60 3.33
N GLN A 118 0.28 3.81 2.91
CA GLN A 118 -1.07 4.11 2.40
C GLN A 118 -1.41 3.22 1.19
N LYS A 119 -0.53 3.14 0.18
CA LYS A 119 -0.77 2.29 -0.99
C LYS A 119 -0.93 0.80 -0.64
N VAL A 120 -0.15 0.30 0.33
CA VAL A 120 -0.27 -1.08 0.80
C VAL A 120 -1.62 -1.29 1.51
N ASN A 121 -2.02 -0.36 2.38
CA ASN A 121 -3.29 -0.43 3.10
C ASN A 121 -4.49 -0.36 2.12
N ASP A 122 -4.44 0.54 1.14
CA ASP A 122 -5.48 0.66 0.12
C ASP A 122 -5.55 -0.59 -0.77
N ALA A 123 -4.40 -1.16 -1.14
CA ALA A 123 -4.35 -2.42 -1.89
C ALA A 123 -4.93 -3.59 -1.09
N GLN A 124 -4.66 -3.67 0.21
CA GLN A 124 -5.23 -4.68 1.10
C GLN A 124 -6.74 -4.53 1.23
N ARG A 125 -7.24 -3.32 1.49
CA ARG A 125 -8.69 -3.03 1.55
C ARG A 125 -9.40 -3.43 0.26
N ASN A 126 -8.87 -3.00 -0.88
CA ASN A 126 -9.43 -3.36 -2.19
C ASN A 126 -9.41 -4.88 -2.44
N ALA A 127 -8.36 -5.57 -1.98
CA ALA A 127 -8.28 -7.03 -2.10
C ALA A 127 -9.32 -7.72 -1.21
N ASP A 128 -9.54 -7.24 0.01
CA ASP A 128 -10.50 -7.81 0.94
C ASP A 128 -11.94 -7.53 0.51
N GLU A 129 -12.24 -6.32 0.02
CA GLU A 129 -13.53 -6.00 -0.60
C GLU A 129 -13.83 -6.93 -1.77
N ARG A 130 -12.86 -7.14 -2.68
CA ARG A 130 -13.03 -8.07 -3.80
C ARG A 130 -13.26 -9.51 -3.35
N LYS A 131 -12.57 -9.97 -2.30
CA LYS A 131 -12.80 -11.32 -1.74
C LYS A 131 -14.21 -11.44 -1.17
N GLN A 132 -14.68 -10.40 -0.45
CA GLN A 132 -16.03 -10.39 0.11
C GLN A 132 -17.08 -10.39 -1.01
N SER A 133 -16.97 -9.51 -2.00
CA SER A 133 -17.89 -9.47 -3.14
C SER A 133 -17.88 -10.79 -3.92
N ALA A 134 -16.71 -11.37 -4.20
CA ALA A 134 -16.62 -12.67 -4.88
C ALA A 134 -17.26 -13.80 -4.05
N ALA A 135 -17.10 -13.78 -2.73
CA ALA A 135 -17.73 -14.76 -1.84
C ALA A 135 -19.26 -14.58 -1.79
N GLU A 136 -19.76 -13.35 -1.78
CA GLU A 136 -21.18 -13.04 -1.84
C GLU A 136 -21.80 -13.45 -3.18
N GLU A 137 -21.14 -13.13 -4.30
CA GLU A 137 -21.55 -13.54 -5.65
C GLU A 137 -21.58 -15.06 -5.76
N ALA A 138 -20.54 -15.77 -5.28
CA ALA A 138 -20.52 -17.23 -5.29
C ALA A 138 -21.65 -17.84 -4.45
N ARG A 139 -21.96 -17.26 -3.28
CA ARG A 139 -23.09 -17.68 -2.44
C ARG A 139 -24.43 -17.42 -3.14
N ALA A 140 -24.60 -16.26 -3.76
CA ALA A 140 -25.80 -15.91 -4.50
C ALA A 140 -26.02 -16.86 -5.69
N HIS A 141 -24.96 -17.14 -6.47
CA HIS A 141 -25.00 -18.11 -7.56
C HIS A 141 -25.35 -19.51 -7.08
N THR A 142 -24.73 -19.96 -5.98
CA THR A 142 -25.01 -21.28 -5.40
C THR A 142 -26.46 -21.38 -4.91
N ALA A 143 -26.97 -20.33 -4.26
CA ALA A 143 -28.36 -20.26 -3.80
C ALA A 143 -29.35 -20.27 -4.97
N ALA A 144 -29.06 -19.51 -6.03
CA ALA A 144 -29.87 -19.48 -7.25
C ALA A 144 -29.88 -20.85 -7.95
N ALA A 145 -28.72 -21.49 -8.08
CA ALA A 145 -28.61 -22.83 -8.66
C ALA A 145 -29.37 -23.88 -7.84
N LYS A 146 -29.27 -23.81 -6.51
CA LYS A 146 -30.04 -24.68 -5.60
C LYS A 146 -31.55 -24.50 -5.79
N LYS A 147 -32.02 -23.24 -5.81
CA LYS A 147 -33.44 -22.94 -6.04
C LYS A 147 -33.93 -23.50 -7.37
N GLN A 148 -33.15 -23.33 -8.44
CA GLN A 148 -33.50 -23.88 -9.76
C GLN A 148 -33.55 -25.43 -9.74
N ALA A 149 -32.63 -26.08 -9.05
CA ALA A 149 -32.64 -27.54 -8.89
C ALA A 149 -33.87 -28.01 -8.11
N ASP A 150 -34.20 -27.33 -7.01
CA ASP A 150 -35.38 -27.63 -6.19
C ASP A 150 -36.68 -27.44 -6.99
N ASP A 151 -36.79 -26.34 -7.75
CA ASP A 151 -37.94 -26.08 -8.63
C ASP A 151 -38.07 -27.15 -9.74
N ALA A 152 -36.96 -27.58 -10.33
CA ALA A 152 -36.95 -28.65 -11.32
C ALA A 152 -37.36 -30.00 -10.72
N ALA A 153 -36.89 -30.31 -9.50
CA ALA A 153 -37.27 -31.52 -8.77
C ALA A 153 -38.76 -31.51 -8.39
N ALA A 154 -39.28 -30.37 -7.96
CA ALA A 154 -40.70 -30.18 -7.65
C ALA A 154 -41.57 -30.42 -8.89
N ARG A 155 -41.22 -29.81 -10.03
CA ARG A 155 -41.94 -30.02 -11.31
C ARG A 155 -41.94 -31.48 -11.75
N LYS A 156 -40.80 -32.18 -11.63
CA LYS A 156 -40.72 -33.62 -11.94
C LYS A 156 -41.62 -34.44 -11.01
N SER A 157 -41.61 -34.13 -9.71
CA SER A 157 -42.45 -34.82 -8.73
C SER A 157 -43.94 -34.62 -9.00
N GLU A 158 -44.36 -33.40 -9.36
CA GLU A 158 -45.74 -33.11 -9.77
C GLU A 158 -46.13 -33.83 -11.06
N ALA A 159 -45.24 -33.87 -12.05
CA ALA A 159 -45.47 -34.59 -13.30
C ALA A 159 -45.66 -36.10 -13.06
N VAL A 160 -44.82 -36.71 -12.21
CA VAL A 160 -44.95 -38.13 -11.84
C VAL A 160 -46.27 -38.37 -11.11
N ARG A 161 -46.62 -37.56 -10.10
CA ARG A 161 -47.91 -37.69 -9.39
C ARG A 161 -49.10 -37.54 -10.33
N THR A 162 -49.04 -36.61 -11.28
CA THR A 162 -50.10 -36.42 -12.27
C THR A 162 -50.21 -37.64 -13.19
N ALA A 163 -49.09 -38.19 -13.64
CA ALA A 163 -49.06 -39.40 -14.45
C ALA A 163 -49.60 -40.62 -13.69
N GLU A 164 -49.21 -40.81 -12.42
CA GLU A 164 -49.76 -41.87 -11.56
C GLU A 164 -51.26 -41.73 -11.39
N GLN A 165 -51.77 -40.50 -11.18
CA GLN A 165 -53.19 -40.24 -11.04
C GLN A 165 -53.95 -40.56 -12.34
N GLN A 166 -53.38 -40.20 -13.49
CA GLN A 166 -53.95 -40.53 -14.80
C GLN A 166 -53.98 -42.04 -15.03
N GLU A 167 -52.91 -42.76 -14.71
CA GLU A 167 -52.87 -44.23 -14.81
C GLU A 167 -53.87 -44.90 -13.86
N ARG A 168 -53.96 -44.45 -12.60
CA ARG A 168 -54.98 -44.95 -11.66
C ARG A 168 -56.40 -44.74 -12.20
N ASN A 169 -56.66 -43.60 -12.82
CA ASN A 169 -57.96 -43.31 -13.43
C ASN A 169 -58.24 -44.21 -14.64
N ARG A 170 -57.22 -44.49 -15.48
CA ARG A 170 -57.32 -45.43 -16.60
C ARG A 170 -57.59 -46.85 -16.13
N ILE A 171 -56.87 -47.32 -15.11
CA ILE A 171 -57.07 -48.65 -14.52
C ILE A 171 -58.50 -48.75 -13.97
N LYS A 172 -58.96 -47.77 -13.17
CA LYS A 172 -60.34 -47.76 -12.65
C LYS A 172 -61.39 -47.77 -13.75
N ALA A 173 -61.17 -47.02 -14.83
CA ALA A 173 -62.09 -47.01 -15.98
C ALA A 173 -62.09 -48.37 -16.70
N ALA A 174 -60.93 -48.99 -16.88
CA ALA A 174 -60.79 -50.31 -17.48
C ALA A 174 -61.44 -51.41 -16.61
N GLU A 175 -61.22 -51.38 -15.29
CA GLU A 175 -61.87 -52.27 -14.32
C GLU A 175 -63.39 -52.12 -14.34
N LYS A 176 -63.89 -50.88 -14.36
CA LYS A 176 -65.33 -50.61 -14.44
C LYS A 176 -65.92 -51.22 -15.72
N LYS A 177 -65.26 -51.01 -16.86
CA LYS A 177 -65.67 -51.57 -18.15
C LYS A 177 -65.62 -53.10 -18.16
N ALA A 178 -64.56 -53.69 -17.60
CA ALA A 178 -64.43 -55.14 -17.46
C ALA A 178 -65.49 -55.74 -16.52
N MET A 179 -65.96 -54.99 -15.52
CA MET A 179 -67.04 -55.39 -14.61
C MET A 179 -68.45 -55.25 -15.22
N GLU A 180 -68.64 -54.60 -16.37
CA GLU A 180 -69.98 -54.46 -16.98
C GLU A 180 -70.54 -55.82 -17.42
N THR A 181 -69.76 -56.66 -18.10
CA THR A 181 -70.22 -57.98 -18.56
C THR A 181 -70.55 -58.93 -17.41
N PRO A 182 -69.68 -59.11 -16.38
CA PRO A 182 -70.01 -59.90 -15.20
C PRO A 182 -71.23 -59.36 -14.45
N LYS A 183 -71.39 -58.04 -14.31
CA LYS A 183 -72.57 -57.45 -13.68
C LYS A 183 -73.85 -57.70 -14.47
N ALA A 184 -73.81 -57.57 -15.80
CA ALA A 184 -74.93 -57.89 -16.66
C ALA A 184 -75.30 -59.38 -16.57
N ALA A 185 -74.30 -60.27 -16.56
CA ALA A 185 -74.52 -61.70 -16.38
C ALA A 185 -75.11 -62.03 -15.00
N MET A 186 -74.64 -61.39 -13.92
CA MET A 186 -75.25 -61.54 -12.59
C MET A 186 -76.70 -61.03 -12.56
N ALA A 187 -76.99 -59.89 -13.21
CA ALA A 187 -78.34 -59.35 -13.28
C ALA A 187 -79.28 -60.29 -14.05
N ASP A 188 -78.85 -60.80 -15.21
CA ASP A 188 -79.59 -61.79 -16.01
C ASP A 188 -79.83 -63.08 -15.22
N ALA A 189 -78.79 -63.62 -14.57
CA ALA A 189 -78.92 -64.80 -13.71
C ALA A 189 -79.91 -64.58 -12.56
N THR A 190 -79.91 -63.38 -11.95
CA THR A 190 -80.86 -63.02 -10.90
C THR A 190 -82.29 -62.93 -11.44
N SER A 191 -82.49 -62.35 -12.63
CA SER A 191 -83.79 -62.28 -13.30
C SER A 191 -84.34 -63.69 -13.58
N LYS A 192 -83.52 -64.56 -14.19
CA LYS A 192 -83.87 -65.97 -14.46
C LYS A 192 -84.23 -66.73 -13.19
N ARG A 193 -83.52 -66.48 -12.09
CA ARG A 193 -83.83 -67.09 -10.78
C ARG A 193 -85.20 -66.64 -10.26
N THR A 194 -85.55 -65.37 -10.42
CA THR A 194 -86.87 -64.84 -10.03
C THR A 194 -87.97 -65.46 -10.90
N GLU A 195 -87.81 -65.48 -12.22
CA GLU A 195 -88.77 -66.12 -13.13
C GLU A 195 -88.99 -67.61 -12.81
N ALA A 196 -87.91 -68.35 -12.54
CA ALA A 196 -88.01 -69.75 -12.15
C ALA A 196 -88.78 -69.92 -10.83
N THR A 197 -88.60 -69.01 -9.87
CA THR A 197 -89.33 -69.00 -8.61
C THR A 197 -90.82 -68.73 -8.83
N ASP A 198 -91.16 -67.79 -9.71
CA ASP A 198 -92.55 -67.48 -10.04
C ASP A 198 -93.24 -68.59 -10.83
N LYS A 199 -92.53 -69.25 -11.76
CA LYS A 199 -93.01 -70.46 -12.43
C LYS A 199 -93.27 -71.59 -11.45
N ARG A 200 -92.39 -71.80 -10.46
CA ARG A 200 -92.64 -72.77 -9.37
C ARG A 200 -93.91 -72.42 -8.60
N ARG A 201 -94.08 -71.17 -8.17
CA ARG A 201 -95.31 -70.71 -7.49
C ARG A 201 -96.57 -70.86 -8.34
N GLN A 202 -96.47 -70.72 -9.66
CA GLN A 202 -97.58 -70.99 -10.57
C GLN A 202 -97.88 -72.48 -10.67
N ALA A 203 -96.85 -73.32 -10.82
CA ALA A 203 -97.01 -74.78 -10.84
C ALA A 203 -97.62 -75.29 -9.52
N ASP A 204 -97.12 -74.83 -8.38
CA ASP A 204 -97.67 -75.16 -7.05
C ASP A 204 -99.15 -74.76 -6.96
N ARG A 205 -99.54 -73.61 -7.52
CA ARG A 205 -100.96 -73.18 -7.59
C ARG A 205 -101.80 -74.06 -8.52
N VAL A 206 -101.27 -74.46 -9.68
CA VAL A 206 -101.97 -75.37 -10.59
C VAL A 206 -102.12 -76.75 -9.95
N GLU A 207 -101.11 -77.24 -9.24
CA GLU A 207 -101.17 -78.50 -8.50
C GLU A 207 -102.19 -78.44 -7.36
N GLN A 208 -102.26 -77.32 -6.63
CA GLN A 208 -103.31 -77.08 -5.63
C GLN A 208 -104.71 -77.05 -6.26
N LEU A 209 -104.88 -76.39 -7.40
CA LEU A 209 -106.15 -76.37 -8.14
C LEU A 209 -106.54 -77.75 -8.67
N ALA A 210 -105.59 -78.50 -9.22
CA ALA A 210 -105.81 -79.87 -9.70
C ALA A 210 -106.14 -80.81 -8.53
N SER A 211 -105.47 -80.67 -7.39
CA SER A 211 -105.76 -81.43 -6.17
C SER A 211 -107.15 -81.09 -5.63
N ALA A 212 -107.55 -79.81 -5.66
CA ALA A 212 -108.89 -79.37 -5.29
C ALA A 212 -109.97 -79.90 -6.24
N GLU A 213 -109.71 -79.95 -7.56
CA GLU A 213 -110.63 -80.54 -8.54
C GLU A 213 -110.74 -82.05 -8.37
N LYS A 214 -109.64 -82.74 -8.07
CA LYS A 214 -109.62 -84.19 -7.81
C LYS A 214 -110.40 -84.54 -6.54
N ALA A 215 -110.26 -83.74 -5.47
CA ALA A 215 -111.08 -83.86 -4.26
C ALA A 215 -112.57 -83.63 -4.55
N LYS A 216 -112.91 -82.67 -5.43
CA LYS A 216 -114.29 -82.39 -5.86
C LYS A 216 -114.92 -83.51 -6.71
N ARG A 217 -114.11 -84.25 -7.48
CA ARG A 217 -114.55 -85.44 -8.25
C ARG A 217 -114.72 -86.70 -7.39
N GLN A 218 -114.14 -86.75 -6.19
CA GLN A 218 -114.34 -87.86 -5.23
C GLN A 218 -115.52 -87.63 -4.28
N SER A 219 -116.17 -86.46 -4.36
CA SER A 219 -117.37 -86.10 -3.59
C SER A 219 -118.64 -86.01 -4.45
N SER A 220 -118.63 -86.59 -5.66
CA SER A 220 -119.82 -86.85 -6.50
C SER A 220 -120.12 -88.34 -6.48
#